data_AF-A0A9E5FS95-F1
#
_entry.id   AF-A0A9E5FS95-F1
#
_cell.length_a   1.000
_cell.length_b   1.000
_cell.length_c   1.000
_cell.angle_alpha   90.00
_cell.angle_beta   90.00
_cell.angle_gamma   90.00
#
_symmetry.space_group_name_H-M   'P 1'
#
loop_
_entity.id
_entity.type
_entity.pdbx_description
1 polymer ?
#
loop_
_entity_poly.entity_id
_entity_poly.type
_entity_poly.pdbx_seq_one_letter_code
_entity_poly.pdbx_strand_id
1 'polypeptide(L)'
;DDAADILAAVKAKFPKVREPKQQDICYATQNRQDAVKVLSPQVDLVIVVGSPTSSNSNRLREVAQKVGTESYMVDNAQELQDQWFVGKQRIGVTAGASAPEILVQEVIDRIKAMGAISVRKMNGIEETIKFPLPKGLKIEA
;
A
#
# COMPACT_ATOMS: atom_id res chain seq x y z
N ASP A 1 5.54 12.77 3.00
CA ASP A 1 5.12 13.54 4.19
C ASP A 1 6.23 13.50 5.24
N ASP A 2 6.36 12.44 6.04
CA ASP A 2 7.35 12.37 7.13
C ASP A 2 8.81 12.60 6.67
N ALA A 3 9.20 12.03 5.52
CA ALA A 3 10.53 12.26 4.96
C ALA A 3 10.78 13.74 4.60
N ALA A 4 9.75 14.46 4.16
CA ALA A 4 9.85 15.88 3.84
C ALA A 4 9.96 16.72 5.12
N ASP A 5 9.22 16.35 6.17
CA ASP A 5 9.28 17.02 7.48
C ASP A 5 10.67 16.87 8.12
N ILE A 6 11.24 15.66 8.06
CA ILE A 6 12.60 15.39 8.54
C ILE A 6 13.62 16.18 7.70
N LEU A 7 13.48 16.20 6.37
CA LEU A 7 14.36 16.98 5.50
C LEU A 7 14.31 18.48 5.85
N ALA A 8 13.12 19.04 6.10
CA ALA A 8 12.96 20.43 6.51
C ALA A 8 13.68 20.72 7.84
N ALA A 9 13.54 19.83 8.83
CA ALA A 9 14.25 19.95 10.11
C ALA A 9 15.78 19.84 9.96
N VAL A 10 16.26 18.94 9.11
CA VAL A 10 17.68 18.78 8.80
C VAL A 10 18.23 20.04 8.13
N LYS A 11 17.51 20.64 7.17
CA LYS A 11 17.93 21.90 6.51
C LYS A 11 17.95 23.08 7.48
N ALA A 12 16.98 23.15 8.40
CA ALA A 12 16.96 24.18 9.43
C ALA A 12 18.18 24.07 10.37
N LYS A 13 18.58 22.85 10.74
CA LYS A 13 19.73 22.61 11.61
C LYS A 13 21.08 22.70 10.89
N PHE A 14 21.13 22.29 9.63
CA PHE A 14 22.35 22.23 8.81
C PHE A 14 22.15 22.93 7.46
N PRO A 15 22.21 24.27 7.39
CA PRO A 15 21.87 25.02 6.16
C PRO A 15 22.77 24.74 4.95
N LYS A 16 23.97 24.17 5.17
CA LYS A 16 24.92 23.80 4.11
C LYS A 16 24.82 22.32 3.69
N VAL A 17 23.83 21.57 4.21
CA VAL A 17 23.64 20.16 3.85
C VAL A 17 23.38 20.03 2.35
N ARG A 18 24.06 19.07 1.70
CA ARG A 18 23.87 18.82 0.27
C ARG A 18 22.60 18.00 0.07
N GLU A 19 21.73 18.50 -0.80
CA GLU A 19 20.51 17.81 -1.20
C GLU A 19 20.77 16.94 -2.44
N PRO A 20 20.37 15.66 -2.45
CA PRO A 20 20.35 14.88 -3.67
C PRO A 20 19.35 15.48 -4.66
N LYS A 21 19.62 15.35 -5.97
CA LYS A 21 18.73 15.93 -7.01
C LYS A 21 17.34 15.28 -7.06
N GLN A 22 17.21 14.08 -6.50
CA GLN A 22 15.95 13.34 -6.37
C GLN A 22 15.87 12.72 -4.98
N GLN A 23 14.65 12.53 -4.49
CA GLN A 23 14.41 11.77 -3.28
C GLN A 23 14.66 10.28 -3.55
N ASP A 24 15.24 9.58 -2.59
CA ASP A 24 15.56 8.14 -2.71
C ASP A 24 14.34 7.22 -2.47
N ILE A 25 13.15 7.80 -2.23
CA ILE A 25 11.91 7.02 -2.17
C ILE A 25 11.61 6.52 -3.58
N CYS A 26 11.59 5.19 -3.75
CA CYS A 26 11.33 4.59 -5.05
C CYS A 26 9.91 4.89 -5.56
N TYR A 27 9.74 4.92 -6.88
CA TYR A 27 8.47 5.22 -7.54
C TYR A 27 7.32 4.32 -7.03
N ALA A 28 7.60 3.03 -6.83
CA ALA A 28 6.64 2.03 -6.41
C ALA A 28 6.03 2.33 -5.02
N THR A 29 6.84 2.87 -4.11
CA THR A 29 6.41 3.27 -2.76
C THR A 29 5.54 4.52 -2.82
N GLN A 30 5.95 5.53 -3.61
CA GLN A 30 5.21 6.77 -3.78
C GLN A 30 3.84 6.51 -4.42
N ASN A 31 3.81 5.81 -5.56
CA ASN A 31 2.59 5.50 -6.29
C ASN A 31 1.55 4.76 -5.43
N ARG A 32 2.00 3.79 -4.61
CA ARG A 32 1.11 3.05 -3.72
C ARG A 32 0.57 3.92 -2.60
N GLN A 33 1.39 4.79 -2.00
CA GLN A 33 0.91 5.74 -0.98
C GLN A 33 -0.12 6.71 -1.57
N ASP A 34 0.13 7.22 -2.78
CA ASP A 34 -0.80 8.12 -3.46
C ASP A 34 -2.12 7.41 -3.82
N ALA A 35 -2.06 6.16 -4.29
CA ALA A 35 -3.24 5.34 -4.51
C ALA A 35 -4.07 5.15 -3.24
N VAL A 36 -3.42 4.93 -2.09
CA VAL A 36 -4.11 4.83 -0.78
C VAL A 36 -4.72 6.16 -0.38
N LYS A 37 -4.02 7.29 -0.55
CA LYS A 37 -4.57 8.63 -0.27
C LYS A 37 -5.83 8.92 -1.09
N VAL A 38 -5.92 8.42 -2.31
CA VAL A 38 -7.12 8.55 -3.16
C VAL A 38 -8.22 7.56 -2.77
N LEU A 39 -7.86 6.33 -2.40
CA LEU A 39 -8.79 5.26 -1.99
C LEU A 39 -9.48 5.58 -0.66
N SER A 40 -8.70 5.95 0.35
CA SER A 40 -9.16 6.06 1.75
C SER A 40 -10.39 6.94 1.96
N PRO A 41 -10.51 8.16 1.38
CA PRO A 41 -11.69 9.01 1.58
C PRO A 41 -13.00 8.47 0.98
N GLN A 42 -12.93 7.41 0.17
CA GLN A 42 -14.08 6.89 -0.59
C GLN A 42 -14.67 5.60 0.04
N VAL A 43 -14.05 5.10 1.11
CA VAL A 43 -14.36 3.82 1.76
C VAL A 43 -14.45 3.96 3.27
N ASP A 44 -15.15 3.03 3.92
CA ASP A 44 -15.37 3.03 5.37
C ASP A 44 -14.29 2.27 6.15
N LEU A 45 -13.56 1.41 5.44
CA LEU A 45 -12.48 0.56 5.94
C LEU A 45 -11.46 0.29 4.84
N VAL A 46 -10.17 0.30 5.17
CA VAL A 46 -9.08 -0.14 4.29
C VAL A 46 -8.43 -1.42 4.83
N ILE A 47 -8.32 -2.44 3.99
CA ILE A 47 -7.54 -3.65 4.24
C ILE A 47 -6.24 -3.56 3.43
N VAL A 48 -5.11 -3.62 4.13
CA VAL A 48 -3.77 -3.68 3.53
C VAL A 48 -3.27 -5.12 3.58
N VAL A 49 -3.03 -5.72 2.42
CA VAL A 49 -2.43 -7.05 2.33
C VAL A 49 -0.91 -6.94 2.43
N GLY A 50 -0.33 -7.59 3.43
CA GLY A 50 1.12 -7.68 3.63
C GLY A 50 1.52 -7.86 5.09
N SER A 51 2.82 -7.96 5.30
CA SER A 51 3.36 -8.36 6.61
C SER A 51 3.65 -7.19 7.54
N PRO A 52 3.50 -7.38 8.88
CA PRO A 52 3.99 -6.46 9.91
C PRO A 52 5.49 -6.13 9.80
N THR A 53 6.28 -7.01 9.18
CA THR A 53 7.71 -6.78 8.97
C THR A 53 8.03 -5.92 7.75
N SER A 54 7.05 -5.66 6.89
CA SER A 54 7.22 -4.84 5.68
C SER A 54 6.99 -3.36 5.97
N SER A 55 8.06 -2.56 5.91
CA SER A 55 7.97 -1.10 6.12
C SER A 55 7.00 -0.44 5.14
N ASN A 56 7.00 -0.83 3.86
CA ASN A 56 6.08 -0.28 2.87
C ASN A 56 4.62 -0.61 3.21
N SER A 57 4.31 -1.86 3.59
CA SER A 57 2.94 -2.26 3.95
C SER A 57 2.44 -1.50 5.18
N ASN A 58 3.27 -1.39 6.22
CA ASN A 58 2.97 -0.57 7.39
C ASN A 58 2.68 0.88 6.98
N ARG A 59 3.49 1.43 6.07
CA ARG A 59 3.31 2.80 5.63
C ARG A 59 1.99 3.03 4.91
N LEU A 60 1.53 2.07 4.09
CA LEU A 60 0.21 2.16 3.45
C LEU A 60 -0.91 2.19 4.50
N ARG A 61 -0.83 1.35 5.53
CA ARG A 61 -1.79 1.36 6.64
C ARG A 61 -1.77 2.70 7.38
N GLU A 62 -0.59 3.20 7.74
CA GLU A 62 -0.44 4.50 8.41
C GLU A 62 -1.01 5.65 7.57
N VAL A 63 -0.82 5.63 6.25
CA VAL A 63 -1.37 6.65 5.34
C VAL A 63 -2.89 6.63 5.37
N ALA A 64 -3.53 5.44 5.33
CA ALA A 64 -4.99 5.35 5.46
C ALA A 64 -5.49 5.91 6.80
N GLN A 65 -4.83 5.57 7.91
CA GLN A 65 -5.16 6.09 9.24
C GLN A 65 -4.99 7.61 9.33
N LYS A 66 -3.91 8.17 8.75
CA LYS A 66 -3.66 9.63 8.72
C LYS A 66 -4.73 10.39 7.94
N VAL A 67 -5.33 9.77 6.92
CA VAL A 67 -6.46 10.33 6.16
C VAL A 67 -7.79 10.22 6.92
N GLY A 68 -7.82 9.47 8.03
CA GLY A 68 -8.98 9.33 8.91
C GLY A 68 -9.84 8.09 8.62
N THR A 69 -9.40 7.21 7.74
CA THR A 69 -10.10 5.96 7.43
C THR A 69 -9.56 4.85 8.32
N GLU A 70 -10.47 4.10 8.95
CA GLU A 70 -10.09 2.89 9.68
C GLU A 70 -9.36 1.93 8.76
N SER A 71 -8.29 1.29 9.26
CA SER A 71 -7.52 0.38 8.44
C SER A 71 -6.87 -0.75 9.24
N TYR A 72 -6.88 -1.94 8.65
CA TYR A 72 -6.20 -3.12 9.19
C TYR A 72 -5.20 -3.67 8.17
N MET A 73 -4.23 -4.42 8.67
CA MET A 73 -3.27 -5.15 7.85
C MET A 73 -3.42 -6.64 8.13
N VAL A 74 -3.38 -7.43 7.06
CA VAL A 74 -3.47 -8.89 7.12
C VAL A 74 -2.41 -9.50 6.24
N ASP A 75 -1.75 -10.56 6.73
CA ASP A 75 -0.79 -11.32 5.93
C ASP A 75 -1.53 -12.26 4.95
N ASN A 76 -2.74 -12.71 5.29
CA ASN A 76 -3.57 -13.57 4.45
C ASN A 76 -5.07 -13.40 4.77
N ALA A 77 -5.93 -14.02 3.96
CA ALA A 77 -7.38 -13.88 4.07
C ALA A 77 -8.00 -14.43 5.38
N GLN A 78 -7.32 -15.35 6.07
CA GLN A 78 -7.84 -15.98 7.30
C GLN A 78 -7.77 -15.05 8.52
N GLU A 79 -6.94 -14.01 8.45
CA GLU A 79 -6.80 -13.02 9.53
C GLU A 79 -7.91 -11.97 9.53
N LEU A 80 -8.75 -11.94 8.49
CA LEU A 80 -9.91 -11.06 8.44
C LEU A 80 -10.91 -11.40 9.56
N GLN A 81 -11.28 -10.39 10.35
CA GLN A 81 -12.26 -10.56 11.42
C GLN A 81 -13.60 -9.97 11.03
N ASP A 82 -14.68 -10.75 11.18
CA ASP A 82 -16.05 -10.34 10.82
C ASP A 82 -16.48 -9.01 11.44
N GLN A 83 -16.05 -8.77 12.69
CA GLN A 83 -16.35 -7.56 13.44
C GLN A 83 -15.85 -6.26 12.78
N TRP A 84 -14.79 -6.31 11.96
CA TRP A 84 -14.25 -5.15 11.26
C TRP A 84 -15.21 -4.62 10.18
N PHE A 85 -16.09 -5.49 9.67
CA PHE A 85 -16.99 -5.19 8.55
C PHE A 85 -18.38 -4.76 9.00
N VAL A 86 -18.68 -4.83 10.30
CA VAL A 86 -20.00 -4.47 10.84
C VAL A 86 -20.29 -2.99 10.58
N GLY A 87 -21.38 -2.72 9.88
CA GLY A 87 -21.81 -1.36 9.53
C GLY A 87 -21.00 -0.68 8.41
N LYS A 88 -20.06 -1.39 7.77
CA LYS A 88 -19.24 -0.87 6.67
C LYS A 88 -19.91 -1.21 5.32
N GLN A 89 -20.01 -0.23 4.42
CA GLN A 89 -20.60 -0.41 3.09
C GLN A 89 -19.55 -0.52 2.00
N ARG A 90 -18.42 0.17 2.15
CA ARG A 90 -17.35 0.22 1.16
C ARG A 90 -16.03 -0.16 1.79
N ILE A 91 -15.41 -1.22 1.26
CA ILE A 91 -14.11 -1.72 1.72
C ILE A 91 -13.07 -1.44 0.64
N GLY A 92 -12.02 -0.72 1.00
CA GLY A 92 -10.83 -0.55 0.17
C GLY A 92 -9.86 -1.69 0.40
N VAL A 93 -9.30 -2.26 -0.68
CA VAL A 93 -8.24 -3.26 -0.59
C VAL A 93 -7.01 -2.72 -1.32
N THR A 94 -5.87 -2.80 -0.67
CA THR A 94 -4.55 -2.45 -1.25
C THR A 94 -3.52 -3.47 -0.79
N ALA A 95 -2.32 -3.44 -1.36
CA ALA A 95 -1.28 -4.40 -1.06
C ALA A 95 0.10 -3.74 -1.03
N GLY A 96 0.96 -4.24 -0.12
CA GLY A 96 2.36 -3.87 -0.12
C GLY A 96 3.09 -4.33 -1.38
N ALA A 97 4.22 -3.69 -1.70
CA ALA A 97 5.02 -4.05 -2.89
C ALA A 97 5.53 -5.51 -2.89
N SER A 98 5.64 -6.13 -1.71
CA SER A 98 6.09 -7.51 -1.53
C SER A 98 4.96 -8.54 -1.46
N ALA A 99 3.69 -8.11 -1.49
CA ALA A 99 2.56 -9.01 -1.37
C ALA A 99 2.22 -9.62 -2.74
N PRO A 100 2.21 -10.96 -2.88
CA PRO A 100 1.78 -11.63 -4.10
C PRO A 100 0.32 -11.34 -4.45
N GLU A 101 0.03 -11.20 -5.74
CA GLU A 101 -1.33 -10.96 -6.25
C GLU A 101 -2.34 -12.02 -5.78
N ILE A 102 -1.91 -13.27 -5.63
CA ILE A 102 -2.77 -14.36 -5.16
C ILE A 102 -3.35 -14.07 -3.76
N LEU A 103 -2.56 -13.49 -2.84
CA LEU A 103 -3.03 -13.14 -1.50
C LEU A 103 -4.06 -12.01 -1.54
N VAL A 104 -3.89 -11.06 -2.46
CA VAL A 104 -4.85 -9.97 -2.69
C VAL A 104 -6.18 -10.55 -3.18
N GLN A 105 -6.11 -11.48 -4.12
CA GLN A 105 -7.29 -12.14 -4.66
C GLN A 105 -8.02 -12.98 -3.60
N GLU A 106 -7.30 -13.75 -2.78
CA GLU A 106 -7.87 -14.50 -1.66
C GLU A 106 -8.57 -13.60 -0.64
N VAL A 107 -7.98 -12.44 -0.31
CA VAL A 107 -8.59 -11.44 0.57
C VAL A 107 -9.88 -10.89 -0.04
N ILE A 108 -9.86 -10.55 -1.34
CA ILE A 108 -11.05 -10.09 -2.05
C ILE A 108 -12.16 -11.15 -2.02
N ASP A 109 -11.83 -12.42 -2.28
CA ASP A 109 -12.81 -13.50 -2.33
C ASP A 109 -13.37 -13.82 -0.94
N ARG A 110 -12.56 -13.70 0.11
CA ARG A 110 -13.05 -13.78 1.49
C ARG A 110 -14.02 -12.65 1.82
N ILE A 111 -13.72 -11.41 1.43
CA ILE A 111 -14.61 -10.25 1.63
C ILE A 111 -15.93 -10.44 0.86
N LYS A 112 -15.91 -11.04 -0.35
CA LYS A 112 -17.13 -11.43 -1.08
C LYS A 112 -17.94 -12.47 -0.32
N ALA A 113 -17.29 -13.50 0.21
CA ALA A 113 -17.95 -14.53 1.01
C ALA A 113 -18.59 -13.97 2.29
N MET A 114 -18.09 -12.84 2.79
CA MET A 114 -18.64 -12.09 3.92
C MET A 114 -19.79 -11.13 3.53
N GLY A 115 -20.15 -11.04 2.24
CA GLY A 115 -21.32 -10.30 1.77
C GLY A 115 -21.04 -9.19 0.76
N ALA A 116 -19.79 -8.97 0.33
CA ALA A 116 -19.52 -7.97 -0.70
C ALA A 116 -20.05 -8.41 -2.08
N ILE A 117 -20.82 -7.52 -2.71
CA ILE A 117 -21.58 -7.81 -3.94
C ILE A 117 -20.84 -7.49 -5.23
N SER A 118 -19.83 -6.62 -5.19
CA SER A 118 -19.06 -6.24 -6.38
C SER A 118 -17.66 -5.77 -6.02
N VAL A 119 -16.75 -5.84 -6.99
CA VAL A 119 -15.37 -5.38 -6.89
C VAL A 119 -15.11 -4.43 -8.05
N ARG A 120 -14.59 -3.24 -7.75
CA ARG A 120 -14.21 -2.23 -8.74
C ARG A 120 -12.74 -1.90 -8.58
N LYS A 121 -11.97 -2.04 -9.67
CA LYS A 121 -10.60 -1.53 -9.72
C LYS A 121 -10.64 -0.01 -9.87
N MET A 122 -9.91 0.70 -9.02
CA MET A 122 -9.72 2.14 -9.17
C MET A 122 -8.69 2.40 -10.26
N ASN A 123 -8.86 3.52 -10.98
CA ASN A 123 -7.83 3.99 -11.89
C ASN A 123 -6.60 4.36 -11.06
N GLY A 124 -5.42 4.00 -11.56
CA GLY A 124 -4.14 4.29 -10.92
C GLY A 124 -3.08 4.61 -11.95
N ILE A 125 -1.90 4.98 -11.48
CA ILE A 125 -0.72 5.18 -12.33
C ILE A 125 -0.30 3.83 -12.89
N GLU A 126 -0.13 3.74 -14.21
CA GLU A 126 0.36 2.52 -14.85
C GLU A 126 1.88 2.40 -14.67
N GLU A 127 2.31 1.32 -14.01
CA GLU A 127 3.73 1.04 -13.78
C GLU A 127 4.28 0.15 -14.91
N THR A 128 5.15 0.71 -15.77
CA THR A 128 5.69 0.00 -16.95
C THR A 128 7.14 -0.47 -16.78
N ILE A 129 7.79 -0.10 -15.67
CA ILE A 129 9.20 -0.41 -15.39
C ILE A 129 9.36 -1.91 -15.11
N LYS A 130 10.32 -2.55 -15.80
CA LYS A 130 10.71 -3.95 -15.58
C LYS A 130 12.22 -4.05 -15.37
N PHE A 131 12.62 -4.82 -14.35
CA PHE A 131 14.02 -5.11 -14.08
C PHE A 131 14.34 -6.52 -14.59
N PRO A 132 15.09 -6.68 -15.69
CA PRO A 132 15.41 -7.99 -16.21
C PRO A 132 16.38 -8.72 -15.27
N LEU A 133 16.29 -10.05 -15.26
CA LEU A 133 17.27 -10.87 -14.55
C LEU A 133 18.69 -10.63 -15.11
N PRO A 134 19.73 -10.64 -14.25
CA PRO A 134 21.12 -10.64 -14.69
C PRO A 134 21.40 -11.73 -15.73
N LYS A 135 22.37 -11.48 -16.61
CA LYS A 135 22.83 -12.47 -17.60
C LYS A 135 23.26 -13.75 -16.89
N GLY A 136 22.86 -14.92 -17.40
CA GLY A 136 23.18 -16.24 -16.83
C GLY A 136 22.21 -16.77 -15.78
N LEU A 137 21.21 -15.99 -15.35
CA LEU A 137 20.14 -16.44 -14.44
C LEU A 137 18.81 -16.72 -15.16
N LYS A 138 18.78 -16.59 -16.49
CA LYS A 138 17.63 -17.02 -17.28
C LYS A 138 17.67 -18.54 -17.33
N ILE A 139 16.64 -19.20 -16.81
CA ILE A 139 16.41 -20.62 -17.05
C ILE A 139 16.08 -20.73 -18.54
N GLU A 140 16.92 -21.42 -19.30
CA GLU A 140 16.61 -21.76 -20.69
C GLU A 140 15.35 -22.64 -20.67
N ALA A 141 14.32 -22.21 -21.41
CA ALA A 141 13.04 -22.89 -21.50
C ALA A 141 13.11 -24.13 -22.39
#